data_AF-M5CH94-F1
#
_entry.id   AF-M5CH94-F1
#
_cell.length_a   1.000
_cell.length_b   1.000
_cell.length_c   1.000
_cell.angle_alpha   90.00
_cell.angle_beta   90.00
_cell.angle_gamma   90.00
#
_symmetry.space_group_name_H-M   'P 1'
#
loop_
_entity.id
_entity.type
_entity.pdbx_description
1 polymer ?
#
loop_
_entity_poly.entity_id
_entity_poly.type
_entity_poly.pdbx_seq_one_letter_code
_entity_poly.pdbx_strand_id
1 'polypeptide(L)'
;MADNVALRAASAAIQSSSYDLALEWLEHARCVVWNQTLMLRSPVDTLVPSHPDLASRLYSVSQRLHHASSGSSAFTSVTDTPEHRHRLAREYEKLLAEVRSVPEFEDFLLPTKVHGLKRAARHGPIVVINCHEAQCDALLVLPSHDHIAHIALPDFTEDKARHARSEIEKLLDKKRLRERGVTIKGGRQQEPDPDIGSVLADLWNSVVKPVLDYLGYINNEPTDDLPHITWCPTGALTFLPLHAAGDYEQPGCRVFDHVISSYTPTLSALLASTPIEISRTPRVLAIREAPTFGPGQLPGTAKELDCTG
;
A
#
# COMPACT_ATOMS: atom_id res chain seq x y z
N MET A 1 -0.77 6.70 15.27
CA MET A 1 -0.88 8.13 15.68
C MET A 1 -0.23 9.05 14.64
N ALA A 2 0.95 8.71 14.09
CA ALA A 2 1.58 9.48 13.00
C ALA A 2 0.77 9.51 11.68
N ASP A 3 0.17 8.38 11.28
CA ASP A 3 -0.62 8.30 10.03
C ASP A 3 -1.78 9.30 9.99
N ASN A 4 -2.45 9.54 11.12
CA ASN A 4 -3.58 10.47 11.17
C ASN A 4 -3.13 11.94 10.97
N VAL A 5 -1.96 12.32 11.53
CA VAL A 5 -1.41 13.67 11.35
C VAL A 5 -1.08 13.95 9.89
N ALA A 6 -0.53 12.96 9.18
CA ALA A 6 -0.19 13.09 7.77
C ALA A 6 -1.41 13.20 6.85
N LEU A 7 -2.44 12.38 7.08
CA LEU A 7 -3.70 12.47 6.36
C LEU A 7 -4.36 13.82 6.57
N ARG A 8 -4.37 14.33 7.81
CA ARG A 8 -4.91 15.66 8.13
C ARG A 8 -4.14 16.78 7.44
N ALA A 9 -2.81 16.71 7.45
CA ALA A 9 -1.96 17.68 6.79
C ALA A 9 -2.22 17.67 5.27
N ALA A 10 -2.26 16.48 4.66
CA ALA A 10 -2.57 16.31 3.25
C ALA A 10 -3.95 16.89 2.90
N SER A 11 -4.99 16.61 3.69
CA SER A 11 -6.32 17.20 3.50
C SER A 11 -6.30 18.73 3.56
N ALA A 12 -5.56 19.33 4.50
CA ALA A 12 -5.44 20.78 4.57
C ALA A 12 -4.72 21.38 3.34
N ALA A 13 -3.70 20.69 2.83
CA ALA A 13 -3.00 21.08 1.60
C ALA A 13 -3.93 20.95 0.37
N ILE A 14 -4.73 19.88 0.27
CA ILE A 14 -5.73 19.69 -0.79
C ILE A 14 -6.78 20.81 -0.77
N GLN A 15 -7.31 21.15 0.41
CA GLN A 15 -8.25 22.26 0.58
C GLN A 15 -7.67 23.62 0.13
N SER A 16 -6.35 23.77 0.23
CA SER A 16 -5.61 24.95 -0.24
C SER A 16 -5.13 24.83 -1.69
N SER A 17 -5.62 23.83 -2.45
CA SER A 17 -5.20 23.51 -3.84
C SER A 17 -3.69 23.29 -4.00
N SER A 18 -3.00 22.93 -2.92
CA SER A 18 -1.56 22.66 -2.88
C SER A 18 -1.29 21.15 -3.04
N TYR A 19 -1.66 20.60 -4.19
CA TYR A 19 -1.64 19.15 -4.44
C TYR A 19 -0.24 18.53 -4.42
N ASP A 20 0.75 19.26 -4.93
CA ASP A 20 2.15 18.84 -4.88
C ASP A 20 2.61 18.62 -3.43
N LEU A 21 2.28 19.57 -2.54
CA LEU A 21 2.59 19.50 -1.12
C LEU A 21 1.81 18.39 -0.40
N ALA A 22 0.52 18.21 -0.75
CA ALA A 22 -0.28 17.12 -0.22
C ALA A 22 0.33 15.76 -0.55
N LEU A 23 0.76 15.56 -1.80
CA LEU A 23 1.41 14.33 -2.25
C LEU A 23 2.74 14.10 -1.53
N GLU A 24 3.56 15.14 -1.39
CA GLU A 24 4.80 15.08 -0.61
C GLU A 24 4.50 14.65 0.84
N TRP A 25 3.56 15.29 1.53
CA TRP A 25 3.26 14.93 2.92
C TRP A 25 2.74 13.50 3.10
N LEU A 26 1.92 13.00 2.16
CA LEU A 26 1.49 11.61 2.15
C LEU A 26 2.67 10.64 1.98
N GLU A 27 3.56 10.93 1.04
CA GLU A 27 4.76 10.12 0.80
C GLU A 27 5.75 10.18 1.97
N HIS A 28 6.00 11.36 2.52
CA HIS A 28 6.89 11.59 3.65
C HIS A 28 6.50 10.73 4.86
N ALA A 29 5.24 10.81 5.28
CA ALA A 29 4.79 10.11 6.47
C ALA A 29 4.82 8.58 6.30
N ARG A 30 4.43 8.10 5.11
CA ARG A 30 4.42 6.66 4.80
C ARG A 30 5.84 6.13 4.60
N CYS A 31 6.75 6.93 4.05
CA CYS A 31 8.16 6.58 3.96
C CYS A 31 8.80 6.52 5.35
N VAL A 32 8.44 7.38 6.32
CA VAL A 32 8.98 7.26 7.69
C VAL A 32 8.53 5.95 8.36
N VAL A 33 7.25 5.60 8.27
CA VAL A 33 6.71 4.36 8.85
C VAL A 33 7.21 3.11 8.12
N TRP A 34 7.30 3.16 6.79
CA TRP A 34 7.79 2.06 5.97
C TRP A 34 9.32 1.91 6.03
N ASN A 35 10.07 3.00 6.19
CA ASN A 35 11.51 2.96 6.48
C ASN A 35 11.79 2.33 7.85
N GLN A 36 10.90 2.53 8.83
CA GLN A 36 10.99 1.86 10.13
C GLN A 36 10.61 0.37 10.07
N THR A 37 9.82 -0.06 9.08
CA THR A 37 9.26 -1.42 9.03
C THR A 37 9.98 -2.34 8.02
N LEU A 38 10.35 -1.87 6.82
CA LEU A 38 10.76 -2.75 5.71
C LEU A 38 11.85 -2.23 4.74
N MET A 39 12.45 -1.04 4.92
CA MET A 39 13.31 -0.44 3.87
C MET A 39 14.70 0.05 4.33
N LEU A 40 15.40 -0.68 5.21
CA LEU A 40 16.82 -0.40 5.48
C LEU A 40 17.79 -1.17 4.59
N ARG A 41 17.30 -2.07 3.72
CA ARG A 41 18.16 -2.84 2.83
C ARG A 41 18.50 -2.02 1.57
N SER A 42 17.48 -1.65 0.79
CA SER A 42 17.69 -1.07 -0.54
C SER A 42 18.53 0.23 -0.60
N PRO A 43 18.38 1.23 0.30
CA PRO A 43 19.23 2.43 0.26
C PRO A 43 20.63 2.17 0.82
N VAL A 44 20.76 1.34 1.85
CA VAL A 44 22.08 1.01 2.40
C VAL A 44 22.89 0.19 1.39
N ASP A 45 22.24 -0.67 0.61
CA ASP A 45 22.87 -1.47 -0.45
C ASP A 45 23.54 -0.60 -1.53
N THR A 46 23.04 0.62 -1.81
CA THR A 46 23.71 1.56 -2.73
C THR A 46 24.86 2.32 -2.07
N LEU A 47 24.84 2.45 -0.73
CA LEU A 47 25.91 3.07 0.05
C LEU A 47 27.08 2.11 0.31
N VAL A 48 26.82 0.80 0.42
CA VAL A 48 27.83 -0.24 0.71
C VAL A 48 29.03 -0.22 -0.25
N PRO A 49 28.88 -0.10 -1.58
CA PRO A 49 30.00 -0.08 -2.52
C PRO A 49 30.96 1.10 -2.31
N SER A 50 30.42 2.27 -1.96
CA SER A 50 31.19 3.52 -1.89
C SER A 50 31.64 3.86 -0.46
N HIS A 51 30.83 3.55 0.56
CA HIS A 51 31.04 3.91 1.96
C HIS A 51 30.63 2.79 2.94
N PRO A 52 31.37 1.67 2.98
CA PRO A 52 30.98 0.49 3.76
C PRO A 52 30.96 0.70 5.27
N ASP A 53 31.86 1.53 5.82
CA ASP A 53 31.89 1.84 7.26
C ASP A 53 30.63 2.62 7.70
N LEU A 54 30.26 3.62 6.90
CA LEU A 54 29.10 4.47 7.17
C LEU A 54 27.80 3.67 7.02
N ALA A 55 27.72 2.80 6.01
CA ALA A 55 26.62 1.86 5.82
C ALA A 55 26.47 0.90 7.01
N SER A 56 27.56 0.30 7.50
CA SER A 56 27.56 -0.62 8.65
C SER A 56 27.10 0.08 9.93
N ARG A 57 27.61 1.29 10.20
CA ARG A 57 27.21 2.11 11.36
C ARG A 57 25.73 2.47 11.32
N LEU A 58 25.24 2.94 10.17
CA LEU A 58 23.83 3.28 9.98
C LEU A 58 22.92 2.07 10.16
N TYR A 59 23.29 0.93 9.57
CA TYR A 59 22.54 -0.33 9.70
C TYR A 59 22.46 -0.78 11.17
N SER A 60 23.59 -0.77 11.89
CA SER A 60 23.65 -1.18 13.30
C SER A 60 22.77 -0.31 14.21
N VAL A 61 22.85 1.01 14.07
CA VAL A 61 22.05 1.95 14.87
C VAL A 61 20.56 1.80 14.54
N SER A 62 20.23 1.62 13.26
CA SER A 62 18.85 1.44 12.83
C SER A 62 18.23 0.14 13.36
N GLN A 63 18.98 -0.96 13.34
CA GLN A 63 18.54 -2.23 13.92
C GLN A 63 18.30 -2.11 15.44
N ARG A 64 19.20 -1.44 16.16
CA ARG A 64 19.05 -1.20 17.61
C ARG A 64 17.85 -0.31 17.92
N LEU A 65 17.63 0.73 17.11
CA LEU A 65 16.47 1.61 17.24
C LEU A 65 15.16 0.84 16.98
N HIS A 66 15.13 -0.01 15.96
CA HIS A 66 13.98 -0.86 15.63
C HIS A 66 13.64 -1.85 16.75
N HIS A 67 14.65 -2.51 17.33
CA HIS A 67 14.43 -3.40 18.47
C HIS A 67 13.90 -2.67 19.72
N ALA A 68 14.39 -1.46 19.99
CA ALA A 68 13.89 -0.64 21.09
C ALA A 68 12.48 -0.07 20.85
N SER A 69 12.07 0.13 19.59
CA SER A 69 10.71 0.59 19.26
C SER A 69 9.67 -0.53 19.22
N SER A 70 10.06 -1.74 18.83
CA SER A 70 9.12 -2.85 18.55
C SER A 70 8.67 -3.62 19.79
N GLY A 71 9.19 -3.33 20.99
CA GLY A 71 8.67 -3.82 22.27
C GLY A 71 8.42 -5.33 22.34
N SER A 72 9.23 -6.15 21.64
CA SER A 72 9.05 -7.60 21.64
C SER A 72 9.43 -8.17 23.01
N SER A 73 8.38 -8.38 23.79
CA SER A 73 8.38 -8.86 25.16
C SER A 73 8.85 -10.32 25.22
N ALA A 74 10.16 -10.53 25.33
CA ALA A 74 10.72 -11.81 25.77
C ALA A 74 11.99 -11.67 26.62
N PHE A 75 12.71 -10.54 26.54
CA PHE A 75 13.83 -10.24 27.43
C PHE A 75 13.89 -8.72 27.66
N THR A 76 13.29 -8.24 28.75
CA THR A 76 13.52 -6.87 29.22
C THR A 76 14.96 -6.76 29.69
N SER A 77 15.87 -6.37 28.79
CA SER A 77 17.18 -5.85 29.20
C SER A 77 16.96 -4.51 29.90
N VAL A 78 17.73 -4.24 30.95
CA VAL A 78 17.66 -3.07 31.84
C VAL A 78 17.98 -1.73 31.12
N THR A 79 18.03 -1.70 29.79
CA THR A 79 18.48 -0.55 28.99
C THR A 79 17.39 0.12 28.15
N ASP A 80 16.16 -0.40 28.15
CA ASP A 80 15.08 0.12 27.30
C ASP A 80 14.34 1.30 27.95
N THR A 81 15.08 2.39 28.22
CA THR A 81 14.49 3.62 28.75
C THR A 81 14.16 4.60 27.62
N PRO A 82 13.16 5.50 27.79
CA PRO A 82 12.88 6.57 26.83
C PRO A 82 14.13 7.39 26.45
N GLU A 83 15.07 7.57 27.39
CA GLU A 83 16.33 8.27 27.18
C GLU A 83 17.29 7.50 26.26
N HIS A 84 17.33 6.16 26.37
CA HIS A 84 18.12 5.31 25.48
C HIS A 84 17.62 5.40 24.03
N ARG A 85 16.29 5.33 23.84
CA ARG A 85 15.66 5.51 22.52
C ARG A 85 15.96 6.90 21.94
N HIS A 86 15.87 7.94 22.75
CA HIS A 86 16.17 9.29 22.30
C HIS A 86 17.66 9.47 21.93
N ARG A 87 18.58 8.81 22.64
CA ARG A 87 20.01 8.79 22.27
C ARG A 87 20.24 8.11 20.92
N LEU A 88 19.64 6.93 20.70
CA LEU A 88 19.74 6.20 19.43
C LEU A 88 19.15 6.99 18.26
N ALA A 89 18.03 7.68 18.47
CA ALA A 89 17.43 8.54 17.45
C ALA A 89 18.37 9.69 17.04
N ARG A 90 19.01 10.36 18.00
CA ARG A 90 20.01 11.42 17.69
C ARG A 90 21.24 10.89 16.97
N GLU A 91 21.71 9.71 17.35
CA GLU A 91 22.84 9.05 16.68
C GLU A 91 22.48 8.68 15.23
N TYR A 92 21.27 8.17 15.01
CA TYR A 92 20.74 7.90 13.69
C TYR A 92 20.62 9.17 12.83
N GLU A 93 20.07 10.25 13.37
CA GLU A 93 19.99 11.54 12.68
C GLU A 93 21.37 12.11 12.31
N LYS A 94 22.36 11.97 13.20
CA LYS A 94 23.73 12.37 12.92
C LYS A 94 24.33 11.57 11.77
N LEU A 95 24.15 10.24 11.78
CA LEU A 95 24.62 9.36 10.71
C LEU A 95 23.94 9.69 9.38
N LEU A 96 22.64 9.99 9.37
CA LEU A 96 21.95 10.45 8.17
C LEU A 96 22.55 11.76 7.63
N ALA A 97 22.88 12.71 8.50
CA ALA A 97 23.53 13.95 8.09
C ALA A 97 24.94 13.71 7.53
N GLU A 98 25.70 12.77 8.10
CA GLU A 98 27.00 12.33 7.57
C GLU A 98 26.88 11.67 6.19
N VAL A 99 25.84 10.86 5.94
CA VAL A 99 25.62 10.28 4.60
C VAL A 99 25.26 11.37 3.59
N ARG A 100 24.40 12.32 3.97
CA ARG A 100 23.93 13.40 3.09
C ARG A 100 24.99 14.44 2.74
N SER A 101 26.13 14.45 3.42
CA SER A 101 27.26 15.32 3.05
C SER A 101 28.18 14.69 2.01
N VAL A 102 27.95 13.43 1.64
CA VAL A 102 28.67 12.73 0.58
C VAL A 102 28.05 13.10 -0.78
N PRO A 103 28.87 13.46 -1.79
CA PRO A 103 28.39 13.64 -3.15
C PRO A 103 27.61 12.41 -3.66
N GLU A 104 26.51 12.61 -4.37
CA GLU A 104 25.57 11.58 -4.87
C GLU A 104 24.62 10.98 -3.82
N PHE A 105 24.77 11.34 -2.54
CA PHE A 105 23.92 10.89 -1.44
C PHE A 105 23.20 12.04 -0.71
N GLU A 106 23.14 13.24 -1.30
CA GLU A 106 22.55 14.43 -0.70
C GLU A 106 21.06 14.23 -0.35
N ASP A 107 20.36 13.47 -1.19
CA ASP A 107 18.96 13.10 -1.02
C ASP A 107 18.78 11.75 -0.28
N PHE A 108 19.83 11.20 0.32
CA PHE A 108 19.79 9.89 0.97
C PHE A 108 18.77 9.83 2.11
N LEU A 109 17.78 8.94 1.95
CA LEU A 109 16.62 8.83 2.85
C LEU A 109 15.91 10.18 3.07
N LEU A 110 16.17 11.20 2.23
CA LEU A 110 15.32 12.37 2.18
C LEU A 110 14.04 11.95 1.45
N PRO A 111 12.90 12.47 1.90
CA PRO A 111 11.67 12.22 1.20
C PRO A 111 11.74 12.75 -0.24
N THR A 112 11.31 11.92 -1.18
CA THR A 112 11.30 12.25 -2.59
C THR A 112 10.40 13.45 -2.82
N LYS A 113 10.96 14.55 -3.31
CA LYS A 113 10.18 15.73 -3.70
C LYS A 113 9.24 15.38 -4.86
N VAL A 114 8.17 16.17 -5.05
CA VAL A 114 7.11 15.92 -6.03
C VAL A 114 7.63 15.67 -7.44
N HIS A 115 8.69 16.36 -7.86
CA HIS A 115 9.29 16.20 -9.19
C HIS A 115 9.87 14.79 -9.39
N GLY A 116 10.45 14.19 -8.35
CA GLY A 116 10.91 12.80 -8.37
C GLY A 116 9.75 11.82 -8.35
N LEU A 117 8.71 12.12 -7.57
CA LEU A 117 7.50 11.30 -7.44
C LEU A 117 6.71 11.19 -8.75
N LYS A 118 6.65 12.26 -9.55
CA LYS A 118 5.99 12.25 -10.87
C LYS A 118 6.56 11.19 -11.81
N ARG A 119 7.85 10.87 -11.70
CA ARG A 119 8.51 9.79 -12.48
C ARG A 119 7.98 8.39 -12.15
N ALA A 120 7.28 8.22 -11.02
CA ALA A 120 6.66 6.95 -10.66
C ALA A 120 5.57 6.55 -11.67
N ALA A 121 4.87 7.51 -12.27
CA ALA A 121 3.78 7.29 -13.23
C ALA A 121 4.27 6.89 -14.64
N ARG A 122 5.52 6.46 -14.80
CA ARG A 122 6.11 6.11 -16.11
C ARG A 122 5.41 4.95 -16.84
N HIS A 123 4.68 4.10 -16.12
CA HIS A 123 3.98 2.94 -16.67
C HIS A 123 2.45 3.10 -16.69
N GLY A 124 1.93 4.26 -16.28
CA GLY A 124 0.50 4.50 -16.18
C GLY A 124 0.13 5.45 -15.05
N PRO A 125 -1.14 5.90 -15.00
CA PRO A 125 -1.64 6.76 -13.94
C PRO A 125 -1.53 6.09 -12.56
N ILE A 126 -1.12 6.90 -11.58
CA ILE A 126 -1.13 6.52 -10.17
C ILE A 126 -2.20 7.34 -9.46
N VAL A 127 -3.09 6.66 -8.74
CA VAL A 127 -4.20 7.29 -8.02
C VAL A 127 -3.98 7.13 -6.53
N VAL A 128 -3.60 8.23 -5.88
CA VAL A 128 -3.45 8.30 -4.42
C VAL A 128 -4.78 8.69 -3.82
N ILE A 129 -5.37 7.80 -3.02
CA ILE A 129 -6.66 8.07 -2.37
C ILE A 129 -6.39 8.46 -0.93
N ASN A 130 -6.48 9.75 -0.65
CA ASN A 130 -6.45 10.29 0.70
C ASN A 130 -7.86 10.20 1.29
N CYS A 131 -8.01 9.59 2.47
CA CYS A 131 -9.29 9.64 3.15
C CYS A 131 -9.14 10.11 4.59
N HIS A 132 -9.84 11.19 4.92
CA HIS A 132 -9.76 11.84 6.23
C HIS A 132 -11.11 12.46 6.60
N GLU A 133 -11.70 12.00 7.71
CA GLU A 133 -12.97 12.50 8.25
C GLU A 133 -14.11 12.48 7.20
N ALA A 134 -14.61 13.66 6.83
CA ALA A 134 -15.87 13.84 6.13
C ALA A 134 -15.78 13.76 4.60
N GLN A 135 -14.57 13.71 4.03
CA GLN A 135 -14.37 13.66 2.58
C GLN A 135 -13.10 12.87 2.25
N CYS A 136 -13.17 12.02 1.24
CA CYS A 136 -11.97 11.47 0.62
C CYS A 136 -11.65 12.25 -0.68
N ASP A 137 -10.37 12.21 -1.08
CA ASP A 137 -9.83 12.88 -2.25
C ASP A 137 -8.95 11.91 -3.04
N ALA A 138 -9.04 11.96 -4.36
CA ALA A 138 -8.10 11.29 -5.24
C ALA A 138 -7.12 12.31 -5.84
N LEU A 139 -5.83 12.08 -5.65
CA LEU A 139 -4.75 12.78 -6.33
C LEU A 139 -4.20 11.88 -7.43
N LEU A 140 -4.18 12.38 -8.66
CA LEU A 140 -3.78 11.62 -9.84
C LEU A 140 -2.44 12.13 -10.33
N VAL A 141 -1.45 11.23 -10.35
CA VAL A 141 -0.17 11.43 -11.01
C VAL A 141 -0.27 10.82 -12.39
N LEU A 142 -0.38 11.68 -13.41
CA LEU A 142 -0.55 11.24 -14.80
C LEU A 142 0.81 11.16 -15.52
N PRO A 143 1.02 10.19 -16.41
CA PRO A 143 2.22 10.14 -17.25
C PRO A 143 2.35 11.43 -18.07
N SER A 144 3.57 11.96 -18.18
CA SER A 144 3.89 13.13 -19.02
C SER A 144 3.12 14.42 -18.69
N HIS A 145 2.54 14.53 -17.49
CA HIS A 145 1.88 15.74 -17.00
C HIS A 145 2.66 16.37 -15.85
N ASP A 146 2.81 17.70 -15.90
CA ASP A 146 3.58 18.44 -14.90
C ASP A 146 2.80 18.79 -13.63
N HIS A 147 1.48 18.57 -13.60
CA HIS A 147 0.63 18.90 -12.46
C HIS A 147 -0.07 17.65 -11.91
N ILE A 148 -0.33 17.66 -10.61
CA ILE A 148 -1.15 16.65 -9.95
C ILE A 148 -2.61 17.04 -10.14
N ALA A 149 -3.39 16.14 -10.74
CA ALA A 149 -4.84 16.29 -10.86
C ALA A 149 -5.53 15.90 -9.55
N HIS A 150 -6.66 16.52 -9.27
CA HIS A 150 -7.45 16.28 -8.06
C HIS A 150 -8.91 15.99 -8.41
N ILE A 151 -9.46 14.98 -7.76
CA ILE A 151 -10.88 14.65 -7.79
C ILE A 151 -11.37 14.58 -6.35
N ALA A 152 -12.36 15.41 -6.03
CA ALA A 152 -13.12 15.28 -4.79
C ALA A 152 -14.02 14.04 -4.85
N LEU A 153 -14.03 13.23 -3.79
CA LEU A 153 -14.90 12.06 -3.66
C LEU A 153 -15.93 12.30 -2.53
N PRO A 154 -16.92 13.20 -2.74
CA PRO A 154 -17.83 13.63 -1.66
C PRO A 154 -18.73 12.50 -1.15
N ASP A 155 -19.00 11.50 -1.99
CA ASP A 155 -19.85 10.36 -1.63
C ASP A 155 -19.10 9.28 -0.85
N PHE A 156 -17.79 9.44 -0.62
CA PHE A 156 -16.99 8.49 0.15
C PHE A 156 -16.32 9.18 1.34
N THR A 157 -16.46 8.58 2.52
CA THR A 157 -15.95 9.13 3.79
C THR A 157 -15.11 8.10 4.52
N GLU A 158 -14.36 8.54 5.53
CA GLU A 158 -13.54 7.65 6.34
C GLU A 158 -14.41 6.63 7.10
N ASP A 159 -15.61 7.04 7.53
CA ASP A 159 -16.59 6.15 8.16
C ASP A 159 -17.12 5.09 7.19
N LYS A 160 -17.42 5.46 5.94
CA LYS A 160 -17.78 4.48 4.90
C LYS A 160 -16.64 3.50 4.65
N ALA A 161 -15.40 3.97 4.59
CA ALA A 161 -14.23 3.12 4.43
C ALA A 161 -14.04 2.14 5.61
N ARG A 162 -14.20 2.62 6.85
CA ARG A 162 -14.16 1.79 8.06
C ARG A 162 -15.29 0.76 8.08
N HIS A 163 -16.50 1.16 7.71
CA HIS A 163 -17.67 0.30 7.66
C HIS A 163 -17.48 -0.81 6.62
N ALA A 164 -17.13 -0.44 5.38
CA ALA A 164 -16.81 -1.38 4.30
C ALA A 164 -15.74 -2.41 4.73
N ARG A 165 -14.68 -1.94 5.38
CA ARG A 165 -13.62 -2.81 5.92
C ARG A 165 -14.18 -3.78 6.96
N SER A 166 -14.99 -3.28 7.90
CA SER A 166 -15.60 -4.11 8.94
C SER A 166 -16.54 -5.16 8.37
N GLU A 167 -17.33 -4.83 7.34
CA GLU A 167 -18.20 -5.79 6.66
C GLU A 167 -17.40 -6.88 5.95
N ILE A 168 -16.31 -6.53 5.27
CA ILE A 168 -15.40 -7.51 4.67
C ILE A 168 -14.74 -8.39 5.75
N GLU A 169 -14.25 -7.82 6.84
CA GLU A 169 -13.66 -8.57 7.96
C GLU A 169 -14.68 -9.55 8.59
N LYS A 170 -15.91 -9.09 8.84
CA LYS A 170 -17.01 -9.95 9.32
C LYS A 170 -17.31 -11.09 8.34
N LEU A 171 -17.29 -10.82 7.04
CA LEU A 171 -17.49 -11.85 6.02
C LEU A 171 -16.38 -12.90 6.06
N LEU A 172 -15.14 -12.45 6.16
CA LEU A 172 -13.97 -13.34 6.25
C LEU A 172 -14.03 -14.16 7.54
N ASP A 173 -14.40 -13.57 8.68
CA ASP A 173 -14.54 -14.29 9.95
C ASP A 173 -15.73 -15.26 9.95
N LYS A 174 -16.87 -14.89 9.36
CA LYS A 174 -18.01 -15.80 9.16
C LYS A 174 -17.64 -16.96 8.21
N LYS A 175 -16.79 -16.70 7.19
CA LYS A 175 -16.35 -17.70 6.21
C LYS A 175 -15.11 -18.51 6.63
N ARG A 176 -14.39 -18.11 7.69
CA ARG A 176 -13.34 -18.90 8.36
C ARG A 176 -13.81 -20.24 8.95
N LEU A 177 -15.08 -20.64 8.76
CA LEU A 177 -15.70 -21.90 9.20
C LEU A 177 -16.55 -22.61 8.13
N ARG A 178 -16.27 -22.43 6.83
CA ARG A 178 -16.72 -23.40 5.82
C ARG A 178 -15.51 -24.04 5.16
N GLU A 179 -14.81 -24.86 5.94
CA GLU A 179 -14.18 -26.03 5.34
C GLU A 179 -15.24 -26.74 4.48
N ARG A 180 -14.91 -26.89 3.19
CA ARG A 180 -15.18 -28.06 2.34
C ARG A 180 -16.61 -28.61 2.39
N GLY A 181 -17.31 -28.48 1.26
CA GLY A 181 -18.70 -28.86 1.06
C GLY A 181 -19.13 -30.18 1.67
N VAL A 182 -20.11 -30.11 2.57
CA VAL A 182 -21.29 -30.98 2.66
C VAL A 182 -22.41 -30.13 3.25
N THR A 183 -23.56 -30.07 2.58
CA THR A 183 -24.76 -29.38 3.05
C THR A 183 -25.39 -30.18 4.20
N ILE A 184 -25.28 -29.71 5.45
CA ILE A 184 -26.16 -30.17 6.53
C ILE A 184 -27.27 -29.14 6.71
N LYS A 185 -28.48 -29.50 6.26
CA LYS A 185 -29.71 -28.78 6.60
C LYS A 185 -29.92 -28.88 8.13
N GLY A 186 -29.75 -27.77 8.83
CA GLY A 186 -30.06 -27.68 10.26
C GLY A 186 -30.22 -26.21 10.66
N GLY A 187 -31.45 -25.83 11.01
CA GLY A 187 -31.87 -24.45 11.22
C GLY A 187 -31.21 -23.75 12.41
N ARG A 188 -30.63 -22.58 12.13
CA ARG A 188 -30.54 -21.42 13.04
C ARG A 188 -30.83 -20.20 12.19
N GLN A 189 -31.64 -19.28 12.72
CA GLN A 189 -32.03 -18.04 12.04
C GLN A 189 -30.79 -17.36 11.45
N GLN A 190 -30.69 -17.37 10.12
CA GLN A 190 -29.65 -16.67 9.38
C GLN A 190 -29.96 -15.19 9.47
N GLU A 191 -29.15 -14.45 10.24
CA GLU A 191 -28.90 -13.07 9.85
C GLU A 191 -28.48 -13.08 8.38
N PRO A 192 -28.99 -12.17 7.53
CA PRO A 192 -28.57 -12.12 6.14
C PRO A 192 -27.03 -12.06 6.09
N ASP A 193 -26.43 -12.90 5.25
CA ASP A 193 -24.99 -12.85 5.03
C ASP A 193 -24.66 -11.41 4.61
N PRO A 194 -23.63 -10.76 5.20
CA PRO A 194 -23.22 -9.45 4.75
C PRO A 194 -22.93 -9.52 3.25
N ASP A 195 -23.59 -8.68 2.46
CA ASP A 195 -23.43 -8.74 1.02
C ASP A 195 -22.20 -7.96 0.59
N ILE A 196 -21.13 -8.67 0.22
CA ILE A 196 -19.95 -8.03 -0.36
C ILE A 196 -20.29 -7.23 -1.62
N GLY A 197 -21.36 -7.60 -2.33
CA GLY A 197 -21.86 -6.89 -3.51
C GLY A 197 -22.16 -5.42 -3.20
N SER A 198 -22.86 -5.15 -2.09
CA SER A 198 -23.13 -3.77 -1.64
C SER A 198 -21.86 -2.95 -1.41
N VAL A 199 -20.85 -3.53 -0.75
CA VAL A 199 -19.55 -2.87 -0.51
C VAL A 199 -18.83 -2.61 -1.84
N LEU A 200 -18.84 -3.56 -2.77
CA LEU A 200 -18.19 -3.41 -4.07
C LEU A 200 -18.90 -2.39 -4.96
N ALA A 201 -20.23 -2.32 -4.90
CA ALA A 201 -21.04 -1.34 -5.62
C ALA A 201 -20.81 0.07 -5.07
N ASP A 202 -20.72 0.24 -3.75
CA ASP A 202 -20.38 1.51 -3.12
C ASP A 202 -18.98 1.98 -3.51
N LEU A 203 -17.98 1.08 -3.49
CA LEU A 203 -16.61 1.40 -3.95
C LEU A 203 -16.58 1.80 -5.43
N TRP A 204 -17.37 1.13 -6.26
CA TRP A 204 -17.49 1.48 -7.67
C TRP A 204 -18.06 2.88 -7.84
N ASN A 205 -19.25 3.13 -7.29
CA ASN A 205 -19.98 4.37 -7.50
C ASN A 205 -19.29 5.59 -6.87
N SER A 206 -18.72 5.45 -5.67
CA SER A 206 -18.20 6.58 -4.91
C SER A 206 -16.70 6.81 -5.06
N VAL A 207 -15.93 5.85 -5.57
CA VAL A 207 -14.46 5.95 -5.68
C VAL A 207 -13.97 5.64 -7.07
N VAL A 208 -14.23 4.43 -7.59
CA VAL A 208 -13.52 3.99 -8.80
C VAL A 208 -14.11 4.59 -10.07
N LYS A 209 -15.43 4.58 -10.22
CA LYS A 209 -16.11 5.14 -11.40
C LYS A 209 -15.75 6.61 -11.62
N PRO A 210 -15.80 7.52 -10.62
CA PRO A 210 -15.35 8.91 -10.79
C PRO A 210 -13.91 9.05 -11.30
N VAL A 211 -13.01 8.18 -10.83
CA VAL A 211 -11.61 8.16 -11.27
C VAL A 211 -11.49 7.69 -12.72
N LEU A 212 -12.18 6.61 -13.09
CA LEU A 212 -12.15 6.09 -14.46
C LEU A 212 -12.84 7.04 -15.45
N ASP A 213 -13.92 7.70 -15.04
CA ASP A 213 -14.60 8.73 -15.84
C ASP A 213 -13.65 9.91 -16.13
N TYR A 214 -12.93 10.39 -15.11
CA TYR A 214 -11.93 11.46 -15.27
C TYR A 214 -10.79 11.07 -16.21
N LEU A 215 -10.33 9.82 -16.13
CA LEU A 215 -9.29 9.28 -17.02
C LEU A 215 -9.80 8.97 -18.43
N GLY A 216 -11.12 8.98 -18.65
CA GLY A 216 -11.74 8.63 -19.93
C GLY A 216 -11.72 7.13 -20.24
N TYR A 217 -11.70 6.27 -19.22
CA TYR A 217 -11.56 4.82 -19.39
C TYR A 217 -12.88 4.04 -19.54
N ILE A 218 -14.03 4.63 -19.17
CA ILE A 218 -15.34 3.93 -19.16
C ILE A 218 -16.00 3.80 -20.55
N ASN A 219 -15.64 4.66 -21.51
CA ASN A 219 -16.26 4.71 -22.84
C ASN A 219 -15.33 4.24 -23.96
N ASN A 220 -14.26 3.53 -23.63
CA ASN A 220 -13.35 3.00 -24.64
C ASN A 220 -13.99 1.79 -25.33
N GLU A 221 -13.82 1.69 -26.65
CA GLU A 221 -14.14 0.43 -27.34
C GLU A 221 -13.31 -0.69 -26.71
N PRO A 222 -13.87 -1.89 -26.51
CA PRO A 222 -13.14 -3.00 -25.91
C PRO A 222 -11.90 -3.30 -26.76
N THR A 223 -10.75 -2.86 -26.27
CA THR A 223 -9.44 -3.17 -26.84
C THR A 223 -8.88 -4.40 -26.13
N ASP A 224 -8.16 -5.25 -26.88
CA ASP A 224 -7.44 -6.39 -26.29
C ASP A 224 -6.36 -5.94 -25.28
N ASP A 225 -5.97 -4.66 -25.31
CA ASP A 225 -5.00 -4.05 -24.40
C ASP A 225 -5.72 -3.02 -23.51
N LEU A 226 -6.01 -3.40 -22.27
CA LEU A 226 -6.64 -2.53 -21.27
C LEU A 226 -5.58 -1.64 -20.61
N PRO A 227 -5.86 -0.35 -20.38
CA PRO A 227 -4.93 0.53 -19.69
C PRO A 227 -4.66 0.07 -18.26
N HIS A 228 -3.43 0.28 -17.79
CA HIS A 228 -3.01 -0.02 -16.43
C HIS A 228 -3.22 1.16 -15.49
N ILE A 229 -3.68 0.89 -14.27
CA ILE A 229 -3.80 1.87 -13.19
C ILE A 229 -3.16 1.33 -11.91
N THR A 230 -2.45 2.20 -11.19
CA THR A 230 -1.89 1.86 -9.89
C THR A 230 -2.60 2.62 -8.76
N TRP A 231 -3.23 1.89 -7.86
CA TRP A 231 -3.90 2.41 -6.68
C TRP A 231 -2.92 2.58 -5.52
N CYS A 232 -2.90 3.76 -4.91
CA CYS A 232 -2.16 4.05 -3.67
C CYS A 232 -3.15 4.51 -2.58
N PRO A 233 -3.96 3.58 -2.04
CA PRO A 233 -4.95 3.91 -1.01
C PRO A 233 -4.31 4.23 0.34
N THR A 234 -5.02 5.00 1.16
CA THR A 234 -4.62 5.35 2.53
C THR A 234 -5.65 4.91 3.58
N GLY A 235 -5.25 4.84 4.85
CA GLY A 235 -6.15 4.50 5.95
C GLY A 235 -6.88 3.15 5.75
N ALA A 236 -8.18 3.13 6.08
CA ALA A 236 -9.02 1.93 5.97
C ALA A 236 -9.19 1.42 4.52
N LEU A 237 -9.09 2.31 3.52
CA LEU A 237 -9.16 1.94 2.10
C LEU A 237 -8.05 0.99 1.66
N THR A 238 -6.92 0.95 2.37
CA THR A 238 -5.80 0.03 2.06
C THR A 238 -6.22 -1.44 2.09
N PHE A 239 -7.29 -1.78 2.81
CA PHE A 239 -7.81 -3.13 2.92
C PHE A 239 -8.99 -3.41 1.98
N LEU A 240 -9.40 -2.43 1.17
CA LEU A 240 -10.58 -2.52 0.31
C LEU A 240 -10.19 -2.94 -1.12
N PRO A 241 -10.94 -3.87 -1.74
CA PRO A 241 -10.59 -4.44 -3.04
C PRO A 241 -11.04 -3.52 -4.19
N LEU A 242 -10.42 -2.35 -4.35
CA LEU A 242 -10.69 -1.42 -5.47
C LEU A 242 -10.66 -2.09 -6.85
N HIS A 243 -9.76 -3.05 -7.08
CA HIS A 243 -9.67 -3.83 -8.33
C HIS A 243 -10.90 -4.68 -8.63
N ALA A 244 -11.69 -5.01 -7.61
CA ALA A 244 -12.92 -5.79 -7.72
C ALA A 244 -14.17 -4.92 -7.51
N ALA A 245 -14.02 -3.60 -7.39
CA ALA A 245 -15.18 -2.72 -7.28
C ALA A 245 -16.07 -2.89 -8.51
N GLY A 246 -17.37 -2.94 -8.28
CA GLY A 246 -18.32 -3.02 -9.37
C GLY A 246 -19.75 -3.13 -8.89
N ASP A 247 -20.66 -2.64 -9.72
CA ASP A 247 -22.06 -3.04 -9.65
C ASP A 247 -22.21 -4.33 -10.47
N TYR A 248 -22.36 -5.45 -9.77
CA TYR A 248 -22.42 -6.77 -10.41
C TYR A 248 -23.79 -7.09 -11.01
N GLU A 249 -24.82 -6.29 -10.69
CA GLU A 249 -26.15 -6.41 -11.29
C GLU A 249 -26.16 -5.83 -12.72
N GLN A 250 -25.23 -4.94 -13.04
CA GLN A 250 -25.13 -4.26 -14.33
C GLN A 250 -23.90 -4.73 -15.14
N PRO A 251 -24.06 -5.03 -16.44
CA PRO A 251 -22.92 -5.37 -17.30
C PRO A 251 -22.04 -4.13 -17.54
N GLY A 252 -20.72 -4.32 -17.61
CA GLY A 252 -19.75 -3.25 -17.90
C GLY A 252 -19.53 -2.26 -16.74
N CYS A 253 -20.07 -2.54 -15.55
CA CYS A 253 -19.92 -1.69 -14.36
C CYS A 253 -18.91 -2.25 -13.37
N ARG A 254 -17.80 -2.83 -13.85
CA ARG A 254 -16.77 -3.47 -13.03
C ARG A 254 -15.40 -2.95 -13.44
N VAL A 255 -14.54 -2.68 -12.47
CA VAL A 255 -13.22 -2.06 -12.74
C VAL A 255 -12.39 -2.87 -13.74
N PHE A 256 -12.39 -4.18 -13.61
CA PHE A 256 -11.62 -5.07 -14.48
C PHE A 256 -12.18 -5.19 -15.90
N ASP A 257 -13.37 -4.66 -16.19
CA ASP A 257 -13.87 -4.53 -17.56
C ASP A 257 -13.17 -3.38 -18.29
N HIS A 258 -12.54 -2.44 -17.56
CA HIS A 258 -12.00 -1.18 -18.09
C HIS A 258 -10.49 -1.01 -17.90
N VAL A 259 -9.92 -1.57 -16.84
CA VAL A 259 -8.51 -1.35 -16.47
C VAL A 259 -7.86 -2.57 -15.82
N ILE A 260 -6.55 -2.70 -16.01
CA ILE A 260 -5.72 -3.59 -15.20
C ILE A 260 -5.27 -2.84 -13.95
N SER A 261 -5.62 -3.36 -12.78
CA SER A 261 -5.31 -2.72 -11.49
C SER A 261 -4.05 -3.28 -10.84
N SER A 262 -3.23 -2.40 -10.28
CA SER A 262 -2.14 -2.74 -9.36
C SER A 262 -2.19 -1.85 -8.12
N TYR A 263 -1.42 -2.20 -7.09
CA TYR A 263 -1.37 -1.46 -5.84
C TYR A 263 0.06 -1.11 -5.48
N THR A 264 0.24 0.05 -4.86
CA THR A 264 1.50 0.43 -4.25
C THR A 264 1.26 1.04 -2.86
N PRO A 265 2.11 0.75 -1.86
CA PRO A 265 2.01 1.40 -0.56
C PRO A 265 2.46 2.87 -0.59
N THR A 266 3.39 3.19 -1.50
CA THR A 266 3.98 4.52 -1.74
C THR A 266 4.42 4.67 -3.20
N LEU A 267 4.49 5.90 -3.71
CA LEU A 267 5.07 6.19 -5.03
C LEU A 267 6.57 5.88 -5.06
N SER A 268 7.25 6.08 -3.94
CA SER A 268 8.67 5.76 -3.81
C SER A 268 8.97 4.28 -4.05
N ALA A 269 8.06 3.35 -3.71
CA ALA A 269 8.21 1.93 -4.02
C ALA A 269 8.20 1.62 -5.53
N LEU A 270 7.49 2.42 -6.33
CA LEU A 270 7.47 2.30 -7.80
C LEU A 270 8.74 2.88 -8.43
N LEU A 271 9.40 3.83 -7.77
CA LEU A 271 10.70 4.37 -8.19
C LEU A 271 11.83 3.40 -7.90
N ALA A 272 11.80 2.74 -6.73
CA ALA A 272 12.80 1.75 -6.33
C ALA A 272 12.72 0.44 -7.14
N SER A 273 11.56 0.19 -7.77
CA SER A 273 11.39 -0.92 -8.70
C SER A 273 12.23 -0.68 -9.96
N THR A 274 13.47 -1.19 -9.94
CA THR A 274 14.32 -1.26 -11.14
C THR A 274 13.62 -2.13 -12.17
N PRO A 275 13.54 -1.72 -13.46
CA PRO A 275 13.17 -2.65 -14.50
C PRO A 275 14.26 -3.71 -14.57
N ILE A 276 14.05 -4.82 -13.85
CA ILE A 276 14.82 -6.04 -14.05
C ILE A 276 14.48 -6.47 -15.46
N GLU A 277 15.48 -6.64 -16.32
CA GLU A 277 15.29 -7.42 -17.54
C GLU A 277 14.78 -8.78 -17.09
N ILE A 278 13.47 -8.99 -17.19
CA ILE A 278 12.86 -10.26 -16.85
C ILE A 278 13.47 -11.24 -17.83
N SER A 279 14.36 -12.09 -17.32
CA SER A 279 14.90 -13.23 -18.06
C SER A 279 13.75 -13.89 -18.82
N ARG A 280 13.89 -14.01 -20.15
CA ARG A 280 12.85 -14.59 -21.01
C ARG A 280 12.50 -16.04 -20.63
N THR A 281 13.30 -16.66 -19.76
CA THR A 281 12.96 -17.90 -19.08
C THR A 281 12.37 -17.59 -17.69
N PRO A 282 11.04 -17.73 -17.50
CA PRO A 282 10.44 -17.59 -16.18
C PRO A 282 11.01 -18.69 -15.28
N ARG A 283 11.63 -18.29 -14.17
CA ARG A 283 12.04 -19.23 -13.11
C ARG A 283 11.02 -19.10 -12.00
N VAL A 284 10.23 -20.15 -11.80
CA VAL A 284 9.21 -20.19 -10.75
C VAL A 284 9.85 -20.70 -9.47
N LEU A 285 9.68 -19.94 -8.38
CA LEU A 285 9.92 -20.41 -7.02
C LEU A 285 8.57 -20.53 -6.33
N ALA A 286 8.10 -21.75 -6.12
CA ALA A 286 6.89 -22.02 -5.39
C ALA A 286 7.24 -22.45 -3.94
N ILE A 287 6.65 -21.77 -2.96
CA ILE A 287 6.87 -22.04 -1.53
C ILE A 287 5.54 -22.50 -0.94
N ARG A 288 5.56 -23.63 -0.22
CA ARG A 288 4.41 -24.18 0.49
C ARG A 288 4.69 -24.20 1.98
N GLU A 289 3.63 -23.94 2.76
CA GLU A 289 3.65 -24.14 4.21
C GLU A 289 3.88 -25.62 4.55
N ALA A 290 4.89 -25.89 5.39
CA ALA A 290 5.15 -27.25 5.87
C ALA A 290 3.91 -27.78 6.62
N PRO A 291 3.60 -29.09 6.53
CA PRO A 291 2.45 -29.65 7.24
C PRO A 291 2.60 -29.40 8.75
N THR A 292 1.82 -28.46 9.27
CA THR A 292 1.71 -28.20 10.70
C THR A 292 0.75 -29.22 11.30
N PHE A 293 1.09 -29.78 12.46
CA PHE A 293 0.18 -30.63 13.23
C PHE A 293 -0.91 -29.74 13.84
N GLY A 294 -1.94 -29.41 13.06
CA GLY A 294 -3.06 -28.56 13.47
C GLY A 294 -4.12 -28.41 12.36
N PRO A 295 -5.27 -27.77 12.64
CA PRO A 295 -6.41 -27.64 11.73
C PRO A 295 -6.18 -26.68 10.52
N GLY A 296 -4.92 -26.37 10.19
CA GLY A 296 -4.53 -25.44 9.12
C GLY A 296 -3.95 -26.12 7.87
N GLN A 297 -4.13 -27.43 7.69
CA GLN A 297 -3.52 -28.13 6.56
C GLN A 297 -4.17 -27.68 5.23
N LEU A 298 -3.34 -27.20 4.28
CA LEU A 298 -3.75 -26.78 2.93
C LEU A 298 -3.41 -27.87 1.89
N PRO A 299 -4.16 -28.99 1.81
CA PRO A 299 -3.76 -30.17 1.02
C PRO A 299 -3.72 -29.93 -0.49
N GLY A 300 -4.43 -28.91 -1.00
CA GLY A 300 -4.42 -28.55 -2.42
C GLY A 300 -3.06 -28.01 -2.89
N THR A 301 -2.33 -27.32 -2.01
CA THR A 301 -1.04 -26.69 -2.34
C THR A 301 0.03 -27.69 -2.75
N ALA A 302 -0.07 -28.94 -2.29
CA ALA A 302 0.82 -30.03 -2.72
C ALA A 302 0.61 -30.36 -4.20
N LYS A 303 -0.66 -30.47 -4.64
CA LYS A 303 -1.00 -30.78 -6.02
C LYS A 303 -0.68 -29.61 -6.96
N GLU A 304 -0.90 -28.38 -6.50
CA GLU A 304 -0.58 -27.18 -7.28
C GLU A 304 0.93 -27.07 -7.54
N LEU A 305 1.76 -27.40 -6.54
CA LEU A 305 3.22 -27.46 -6.68
C LEU A 305 3.68 -28.52 -7.70
N ASP A 306 3.09 -29.71 -7.67
CA ASP A 306 3.43 -30.78 -8.61
C ASP A 306 3.11 -30.40 -10.06
N CYS A 307 2.16 -29.48 -10.29
CA CYS A 307 1.82 -28.96 -11.62
C CYS A 307 2.75 -27.83 -12.11
N THR A 308 3.66 -27.32 -11.27
CA THR A 308 4.55 -26.19 -11.60
C THR A 308 5.96 -26.60 -12.07
N GLY A 309 6.22 -27.91 -12.18
CA GLY A 309 7.47 -28.50 -12.69
C GLY A 309 7.23 -29.36 -13.93
#